data_AF-A0A969EPS4-F1
#
_entry.id   AF-A0A969EPS4-F1
#
_cell.length_a   1.000
_cell.length_b   1.000
_cell.length_c   1.000
_cell.angle_alpha   90.00
_cell.angle_beta   90.00
_cell.angle_gamma   90.00
#
_symmetry.space_group_name_H-M   'P 1'
#
loop_
_entity.id
_entity.type
_entity.pdbx_description
1 polymer ?
#
loop_
_entity_poly.entity_id
_entity_poly.type
_entity_poly.pdbx_seq_one_letter_code
_entity_poly.pdbx_strand_id
1 'polypeptide(L)' 'ALGEIDQGGRVFVHCFGGRHRSVALSACVLVAQGHTPENAMALLQEKHDKADPEIWYIQSRITKFAKKWGTP' A
#
# COMPACT_ATOMS: atom_id res chain seq x y z
N ALA A 1 -2.48 10.71 -6.04
CA ALA A 1 -3.21 9.94 -4.99
C ALA A 1 -3.29 10.76 -3.71
N LEU A 2 -2.17 11.02 -3.00
CA LEU A 2 -2.21 11.83 -1.76
C LEU A 2 -2.92 13.16 -1.92
N GLY A 3 -2.50 13.99 -2.89
CA GLY A 3 -3.13 15.31 -3.08
C GLY A 3 -4.64 15.27 -3.35
N GLU A 4 -5.19 14.16 -3.88
CA GLU A 4 -6.64 13.98 -4.04
C GLU A 4 -7.29 13.63 -2.70
N ILE A 5 -6.66 12.73 -1.93
CA ILE A 5 -7.13 12.32 -0.60
C ILE A 5 -7.09 13.50 0.38
N ASP A 6 -6.03 14.30 0.34
CA ASP A 6 -5.85 15.48 1.21
C ASP A 6 -6.91 16.57 0.95
N GLN A 7 -7.50 16.58 -0.25
CA GLN A 7 -8.62 17.47 -0.62
C GLN A 7 -10.00 16.86 -0.30
N GLY A 8 -10.04 15.71 0.39
CA GLY A 8 -11.28 14.99 0.71
C GLY A 8 -11.82 14.12 -0.43
N GLY A 9 -11.08 14.01 -1.53
CA GLY A 9 -11.39 13.13 -2.66
C GLY A 9 -11.15 11.65 -2.33
N ARG A 10 -11.49 10.78 -3.29
CA ARG A 10 -11.36 9.32 -3.15
C ARG A 10 -10.63 8.74 -4.35
N VAL A 11 -9.71 7.82 -4.08
CA VAL A 11 -8.94 7.12 -5.12
C VAL A 11 -9.28 5.64 -5.07
N PHE A 12 -9.77 5.08 -6.17
CA PHE A 12 -9.98 3.65 -6.32
C PHE A 12 -8.76 3.01 -7.01
N VAL A 13 -8.11 2.07 -6.33
CA VAL A 13 -6.94 1.35 -6.84
C VAL A 13 -7.34 -0.10 -7.12
N HIS A 14 -7.15 -0.57 -8.35
CA HIS A 14 -7.48 -1.94 -8.73
C HIS A 14 -6.41 -2.59 -9.61
N CYS A 15 -6.43 -3.92 -9.64
CA CYS A 15 -5.73 -4.74 -10.62
C CYS A 15 -6.62 -5.95 -10.94
N PHE A 16 -6.23 -6.75 -11.93
CA PHE A 16 -7.05 -7.89 -12.39
C PHE A 16 -7.54 -8.81 -11.25
N GLY A 17 -6.66 -9.16 -10.31
CA GLY A 17 -7.00 -10.08 -9.21
C GLY A 17 -7.23 -9.40 -7.85
N GLY A 18 -7.08 -8.08 -7.75
CA GLY A 18 -7.16 -7.35 -6.47
C GLY A 18 -6.16 -7.78 -5.38
N ARG A 19 -5.23 -8.71 -5.63
CA ARG A 19 -4.44 -9.41 -4.61
C ARG A 19 -3.00 -8.91 -4.41
N HIS A 20 -2.36 -8.46 -5.49
CA HIS A 20 -0.92 -8.18 -5.50
C HIS A 20 -0.59 -6.73 -5.92
N ARG A 21 -0.73 -6.40 -7.22
CA ARG A 21 -0.31 -5.09 -7.78
C ARG A 21 -1.04 -3.91 -7.16
N SER A 22 -2.37 -4.02 -7.02
CA SER A 22 -3.17 -2.98 -6.36
C SER A 22 -2.80 -2.84 -4.89
N VAL A 23 -2.57 -3.96 -4.20
CA VAL A 23 -2.15 -3.99 -2.78
C VAL A 23 -0.80 -3.29 -2.61
N ALA A 24 0.17 -3.54 -3.50
CA ALA A 24 1.46 -2.85 -3.47
C ALA A 24 1.29 -1.32 -3.58
N LEU A 25 0.46 -0.86 -4.52
CA LEU A 25 0.24 0.58 -4.72
C LEU A 25 -0.51 1.20 -3.52
N SER A 26 -1.53 0.53 -3.00
CA SER A 26 -2.26 0.97 -1.80
C SER A 26 -1.34 1.05 -0.58
N ALA A 27 -0.44 0.09 -0.41
CA ALA A 27 0.55 0.11 0.68
C ALA A 27 1.49 1.31 0.55
N CYS A 28 1.96 1.64 -0.66
CA CYS A 28 2.78 2.83 -0.88
C CYS A 28 2.03 4.13 -0.52
N VAL A 29 0.72 4.20 -0.79
CA VAL A 29 -0.10 5.35 -0.37
C VAL A 29 -0.16 5.44 1.15
N LEU A 30 -0.43 4.34 1.85
CA LEU A 30 -0.44 4.30 3.32
C LEU A 30 0.92 4.70 3.91
N VAL A 31 2.02 4.21 3.33
CA VAL A 31 3.38 4.58 3.75
C VAL A 31 3.61 6.08 3.58
N ALA A 32 3.19 6.65 2.45
CA ALA A 32 3.30 8.08 2.21
C ALA A 32 2.37 8.93 3.10
N GLN A 33 1.33 8.34 3.70
CA GLN A 33 0.50 8.93 4.75
C GLN A 33 1.08 8.76 6.16
N GLY A 34 2.25 8.14 6.31
CA GLY A 34 2.99 8.02 7.58
C GLY A 34 2.92 6.66 8.25
N HIS A 35 2.34 5.63 7.61
CA HIS A 35 2.41 4.26 8.14
C HIS A 35 3.80 3.65 7.89
N THR A 36 4.27 2.80 8.81
CA THR A 36 5.39 1.89 8.50
C THR A 36 4.96 0.88 7.42
N PRO A 37 5.88 0.33 6.62
CA PRO A 37 5.53 -0.68 5.64
C PRO A 37 4.80 -1.89 6.27
N GLU A 38 5.20 -2.31 7.47
CA GLU A 38 4.56 -3.42 8.20
C GLU A 38 3.10 -3.09 8.55
N ASN A 39 2.86 -1.90 9.11
CA ASN A 39 1.51 -1.46 9.47
C ASN A 39 0.62 -1.30 8.23
N ALA A 40 1.18 -0.80 7.12
CA ALA A 40 0.46 -0.68 5.86
C ALA A 40 0.03 -2.05 5.31
N MET A 41 0.92 -3.05 5.35
CA MET A 41 0.60 -4.41 4.90
C MET A 41 -0.43 -5.09 5.79
N ALA A 42 -0.28 -4.99 7.11
CA ALA A 42 -1.23 -5.55 8.08
C ALA A 42 -2.64 -4.95 7.92
N LEU A 43 -2.74 -3.63 7.77
CA LEU A 43 -4.03 -2.95 7.56
C LEU A 43 -4.71 -3.41 6.27
N LEU A 44 -3.94 -3.63 5.19
CA LEU A 44 -4.50 -4.12 3.93
C LEU A 44 -5.00 -5.56 4.02
N GLN A 45 -4.30 -6.43 4.75
CA GLN A 45 -4.79 -7.79 5.02
C GLN A 45 -6.06 -7.77 5.90
N GLU A 46 -6.12 -6.89 6.90
CA GLU A 46 -7.29 -6.76 7.78
C GLU A 46 -8.55 -6.29 7.02
N LYS A 47 -8.40 -5.37 6.07
CA LYS A 47 -9.53 -4.76 5.35
C LYS A 47 -9.87 -5.43 4.03
N HIS A 48 -9.00 -6.28 3.50
CA HIS A 48 -9.19 -6.93 2.21
C HIS A 48 -8.68 -8.37 2.25
N ASP A 49 -9.60 -9.31 2.45
CA ASP A 49 -9.32 -10.74 2.63
C ASP A 49 -8.46 -11.39 1.53
N LYS A 50 -8.49 -10.82 0.31
CA LYS A 50 -7.70 -11.33 -0.82
C LYS A 50 -6.33 -10.68 -0.94
N ALA A 51 -5.98 -9.71 -0.10
CA ALA A 51 -4.70 -9.05 -0.15
C ALA A 51 -3.58 -10.01 0.27
N ASP A 52 -2.51 -10.05 -0.52
CA ASP A 52 -1.32 -10.84 -0.23
C ASP A 52 -0.08 -9.94 -0.35
N PRO A 53 0.10 -8.99 0.59
CA PRO A 53 1.23 -8.07 0.57
C PRO A 53 2.56 -8.73 0.97
N GLU A 54 2.52 -9.85 1.69
CA GLU A 54 3.71 -10.51 2.24
C GLU A 54 4.41 -11.44 1.23
N ILE A 55 3.79 -11.74 0.09
CA ILE A 55 4.49 -12.47 -0.97
C ILE A 55 5.74 -11.68 -1.40
N TRP A 56 6.87 -12.40 -1.46
CA TRP A 56 8.22 -11.79 -1.47
C TRP A 56 8.41 -10.65 -2.50
N TYR A 57 7.84 -10.76 -3.70
CA TYR A 57 8.02 -9.76 -4.75
C TYR A 57 7.12 -8.54 -4.58
N ILE A 58 6.02 -8.63 -3.82
CA ILE A 58 5.18 -7.49 -3.45
C ILE A 58 5.76 -6.82 -2.21
N GLN A 59 6.06 -7.58 -1.17
CA GLN A 59 6.71 -7.09 0.05
C GLN A 59 7.99 -6.32 -0.30
N SER A 60 8.85 -6.90 -1.15
CA SER A 60 10.08 -6.24 -1.60
C SER A 60 9.82 -4.87 -2.26
N ARG A 61 8.70 -4.68 -2.98
CA ARG A 61 8.37 -3.40 -3.61
C ARG A 61 7.90 -2.37 -2.60
N ILE A 62 7.09 -2.78 -1.64
CA ILE A 62 6.59 -1.92 -0.56
C ILE A 62 7.76 -1.44 0.31
N THR A 63 8.63 -2.36 0.75
CA THR A 63 9.80 -2.02 1.56
C THR A 63 10.81 -1.15 0.79
N LYS A 64 11.05 -1.43 -0.50
CA LYS A 64 11.91 -0.58 -1.35
C LYS A 64 11.35 0.82 -1.51
N PHE A 65 10.03 0.96 -1.62
CA PHE A 65 9.37 2.25 -1.67
C PHE A 65 9.53 2.99 -0.34
N ALA A 66 9.20 2.36 0.79
CA ALA A 66 9.33 2.98 2.12
C ALA A 66 10.75 3.52 2.38
N LYS A 67 11.77 2.71 2.09
CA LYS A 67 13.17 3.11 2.20
C LYS A 67 13.53 4.33 1.33
N LYS A 68 12.98 4.42 0.12
CA LYS A 68 13.20 5.56 -0.78
C LYS A 68 12.41 6.80 -0.38
N TRP A 69 11.23 6.61 0.19
CA TRP A 69 10.36 7.70 0.64
C TRP A 69 10.90 8.40 1.88
N GLY A 70 11.69 7.68 2.70
CA GLY A 70 12.28 8.23 3.92
C GLY A 70 11.38 8.10 5.15
N THR A 71 10.35 7.25 5.08
CA THR A 71 9.60 6.81 6.26
C THR A 71 10.46 5.81 7.06
N PRO A 72 10.51 5.88 8.41
CA PRO A 72 11.20 4.90 9.24
C PRO A 72 10.67 3.47 9.05
#